data_AF-A0A151F4Y4-F1
#
_entry.id   AF-A0A151F4Y4-F1
#
_cell.length_a   1.000
_cell.length_b   1.000
_cell.length_c   1.000
_cell.angle_alpha   90.00
_cell.angle_beta   90.00
_cell.angle_gamma   90.00
#
_symmetry.space_group_name_H-M   'P 1'
#
loop_
_entity.id
_entity.type
_entity.pdbx_description
1 polymer ?
#
loop_
_entity_poly.entity_id
_entity_poly.type
_entity_poly.pdbx_seq_one_letter_code
_entity_poly.pdbx_strand_id
1 'polypeptide(L)'
;MTGKSEVRITVLKKLNSKEIFGDSPPLGENVKACPVYEVGQEFIVGEDGEMPEGFCHWAWNDLYKIITALRYGATWEPGTKEKGATVHCCTDGLRPVIFKLERV
;
A
#
# COMPACT_ATOMS: atom_id res chain seq x y z
N MET A 1 6.40 20.40 -19.38
CA MET A 1 7.19 19.19 -19.10
C MET A 1 6.87 18.79 -17.67
N THR A 2 5.95 17.84 -17.47
CA THR A 2 5.54 17.41 -16.14
C THR A 2 6.66 16.56 -15.54
N GLY A 3 7.39 17.12 -14.57
CA GLY A 3 8.36 16.36 -13.79
C GLY A 3 7.68 15.19 -13.08
N LYS A 4 8.42 14.11 -12.84
CA LYS A 4 7.92 12.96 -12.09
C LYS A 4 7.73 13.43 -10.63
N SER A 5 6.55 13.21 -10.05
CA SER A 5 6.32 13.52 -8.64
C SER A 5 6.90 12.42 -7.75
N GLU A 6 7.32 12.76 -6.53
CA GLU A 6 7.56 11.77 -5.48
C GLU A 6 6.23 11.21 -4.97
N VAL A 7 6.25 9.98 -4.44
CA VAL A 7 5.06 9.35 -3.86
C VAL A 7 5.36 8.90 -2.44
N ARG A 8 4.56 9.38 -1.49
CA ARG A 8 4.54 8.90 -0.11
C ARG A 8 3.60 7.71 0.01
N ILE A 9 4.10 6.68 0.68
CA ILE A 9 3.36 5.47 1.05
C ILE A 9 3.21 5.48 2.56
N THR A 10 1.98 5.56 3.07
CA THR A 10 1.68 5.52 4.51
C THR A 10 0.93 4.24 4.84
N VAL A 11 1.41 3.49 5.83
CA VAL A 11 0.72 2.29 6.32
C VAL A 11 -0.48 2.71 7.19
N LEU A 12 -1.69 2.50 6.69
CA LEU A 12 -2.93 2.90 7.38
C LEU A 12 -3.40 1.85 8.38
N LYS A 13 -3.40 0.58 7.97
CA LYS A 13 -3.92 -0.51 8.81
C LYS A 13 -3.32 -1.85 8.41
N LYS A 14 -3.08 -2.70 9.41
CA LYS A 14 -2.72 -4.10 9.25
C LYS A 14 -3.90 -4.93 9.75
N LEU A 15 -4.34 -5.91 8.98
CA LEU A 15 -5.37 -6.86 9.38
C LEU A 15 -4.74 -8.22 9.67
N ASN A 16 -5.27 -8.92 10.65
CA ASN A 16 -4.96 -10.33 10.89
C ASN A 16 -6.13 -11.22 10.41
N SER A 17 -5.89 -12.53 10.31
CA SER A 17 -6.92 -13.44 9.78
C SER A 17 -8.16 -13.49 10.68
N LYS A 18 -8.03 -13.28 11.99
CA LYS A 18 -9.16 -13.28 12.93
C LYS A 18 -10.10 -12.09 12.68
N GLU A 19 -9.54 -10.93 12.35
CA GLU A 19 -10.33 -9.74 11.98
C GLU A 19 -11.07 -9.93 10.66
N ILE A 20 -10.60 -10.81 9.76
CA ILE A 20 -11.19 -11.04 8.44
C ILE A 20 -12.18 -12.21 8.45
N PHE A 21 -11.82 -13.31 9.09
CA PHE A 21 -12.54 -14.59 9.02
C PHE A 21 -13.18 -15.02 10.35
N GLY A 22 -12.99 -14.24 11.43
CA GLY A 22 -13.50 -14.59 12.75
C GLY A 22 -12.88 -15.88 13.28
N ASP A 23 -13.75 -16.80 13.70
CA ASP A 23 -13.34 -18.09 14.27
C ASP A 23 -13.17 -19.21 13.23
N SER A 24 -13.43 -18.92 11.94
CA SER A 24 -13.37 -19.90 10.85
C SER A 24 -12.39 -19.47 9.75
N PRO A 25 -11.08 -19.34 10.05
CA PRO A 25 -10.08 -18.99 9.03
C PRO A 25 -9.91 -20.15 8.03
N PRO A 26 -9.62 -19.84 6.75
CA PRO A 26 -9.45 -20.85 5.70
C PRO A 26 -8.27 -21.80 5.95
N LEU A 27 -7.29 -21.38 6.75
CA LEU A 27 -6.14 -22.20 7.16
C LEU A 27 -6.40 -23.02 8.43
N GLY A 28 -7.58 -22.93 9.05
CA GLY A 28 -7.88 -23.57 10.33
C GLY A 28 -7.16 -22.96 11.54
N GLU A 29 -6.21 -22.04 11.32
CA GLU A 29 -5.50 -21.29 12.35
C GLU A 29 -5.50 -19.79 12.07
N ASN A 30 -5.32 -19.00 13.14
CA ASN A 30 -5.26 -17.56 13.05
C ASN A 30 -3.84 -17.07 12.75
N VAL A 31 -3.66 -16.46 11.58
CA VAL A 31 -2.42 -15.83 11.13
C VAL A 31 -2.32 -14.43 11.74
N LYS A 32 -1.16 -14.13 12.33
CA LYS A 32 -0.85 -12.79 12.86
C LYS A 32 -0.77 -11.75 11.73
N ALA A 33 -1.01 -10.49 12.08
CA ALA A 33 -0.81 -9.37 11.18
C ALA A 33 0.60 -9.37 10.57
N CYS A 34 0.75 -8.76 9.40
CA CYS A 34 2.03 -8.69 8.69
C CYS A 34 3.16 -8.17 9.61
N PRO A 35 4.29 -8.89 9.76
CA PRO A 35 5.38 -8.47 10.63
C PRO A 35 6.32 -7.42 10.00
N VAL A 36 6.16 -7.14 8.70
CA VAL A 36 7.09 -6.27 7.93
C VAL A 36 6.84 -4.78 8.16
N TYR A 37 5.60 -4.40 8.41
CA TYR A 37 5.18 -3.00 8.48
C TYR A 37 4.69 -2.63 9.87
N GLU A 38 4.79 -1.37 10.26
CA GLU A 38 4.09 -0.80 11.41
C GLU A 38 3.03 0.23 10.99
N VAL A 39 1.94 0.35 11.75
CA VAL A 39 0.88 1.33 11.44
C VAL A 39 1.44 2.74 11.64
N GLY A 40 1.20 3.61 10.66
CA GLY A 40 1.77 4.96 10.62
C GLY A 40 3.18 5.03 10.03
N GLN A 41 3.80 3.90 9.67
CA GLN A 41 5.08 3.89 8.97
C GLN A 41 4.94 4.54 7.59
N GLU A 42 5.93 5.36 7.23
CA GLU A 42 5.97 6.07 5.95
C GLU A 42 7.19 5.66 5.15
N PHE A 43 7.01 5.60 3.82
CA PHE A 43 8.07 5.39 2.86
C PHE A 43 7.93 6.40 1.73
N ILE A 44 9.05 6.84 1.18
CA ILE A 44 9.09 7.76 0.03
C ILE A 44 9.66 7.03 -1.17
N VAL A 45 8.91 7.07 -2.27
CA VAL A 45 9.39 6.68 -3.60
C VAL A 45 9.81 7.95 -4.32
N GLY A 46 11.11 8.04 -4.60
CA GLY A 46 11.70 9.19 -5.27
C GLY A 46 11.30 9.32 -6.74
N GLU A 47 11.84 10.34 -7.39
CA GLU A 47 11.66 10.55 -8.84
C GLU A 47 12.29 9.45 -9.69
N ASP A 48 13.21 8.65 -9.15
CA ASP A 48 13.77 7.45 -9.79
C ASP A 48 12.72 6.34 -9.92
N GLY A 49 11.85 6.19 -8.92
CA GLY A 49 10.85 5.13 -8.84
C GLY A 49 11.35 3.84 -8.22
N GLU A 50 12.48 3.91 -7.53
CA GLU A 50 13.07 2.75 -6.87
C GLU A 50 12.26 2.32 -5.66
N MET A 51 12.30 1.03 -5.35
CA MET A 51 11.63 0.50 -4.16
C MET A 51 12.35 1.03 -2.89
N PRO A 52 11.62 1.56 -1.89
CA PRO A 52 12.23 1.99 -0.64
C PRO A 52 12.93 0.82 0.08
N GLU A 53 14.04 1.10 0.74
CA GLU A 53 14.74 0.10 1.54
C GLU A 53 13.83 -0.46 2.66
N GLY A 54 13.88 -1.78 2.84
CA GLY A 54 13.05 -2.46 3.83
C GLY A 54 11.57 -2.64 3.44
N PHE A 55 11.16 -2.22 2.24
CA PHE A 55 9.79 -2.45 1.76
C PHE A 55 9.57 -3.92 1.34
N CYS A 56 8.37 -4.47 1.59
CA CYS A 56 8.04 -5.83 1.18
C CYS A 56 7.94 -5.94 -0.35
N HIS A 57 8.72 -6.82 -0.96
CA HIS A 57 8.72 -7.06 -2.41
C HIS A 57 7.35 -7.46 -2.97
N TRP A 58 6.55 -8.23 -2.21
CA TRP A 58 5.19 -8.58 -2.63
C TRP A 58 4.31 -7.33 -2.70
N ALA A 59 4.23 -6.58 -1.60
CA ALA A 59 3.44 -5.36 -1.56
C ALA A 59 3.93 -4.34 -2.60
N TRP A 60 5.24 -4.27 -2.85
CA TRP A 60 5.80 -3.45 -3.92
C TRP A 60 5.23 -3.83 -5.28
N ASN A 61 5.27 -5.11 -5.64
CA ASN A 61 4.73 -5.59 -6.91
C ASN A 61 3.25 -5.22 -7.10
N ASP A 62 2.45 -5.32 -6.03
CA ASP A 62 1.02 -4.96 -6.06
C ASP A 62 0.80 -3.46 -6.29
N LEU A 63 1.63 -2.62 -5.65
CA LEU A 63 1.48 -1.17 -5.64
C LEU A 63 2.22 -0.48 -6.81
N TYR A 64 3.21 -1.13 -7.41
CA TYR A 64 4.15 -0.52 -8.36
C TYR A 64 3.47 0.22 -9.51
N LYS A 65 2.45 -0.39 -10.12
CA LYS A 65 1.69 0.22 -11.23
C LYS A 65 0.95 1.49 -10.79
N ILE A 66 0.45 1.50 -9.55
CA ILE A 66 -0.29 2.62 -8.99
C ILE A 66 0.67 3.76 -8.66
N ILE A 67 1.77 3.43 -7.96
CA ILE A 67 2.85 4.36 -7.64
C ILE A 67 3.38 5.00 -8.92
N THR A 68 3.67 4.19 -9.94
CA THR A 68 4.15 4.69 -11.24
C THR A 68 3.14 5.64 -11.88
N ALA A 69 1.87 5.26 -11.96
CA ALA A 69 0.85 6.14 -12.53
C ALA A 69 0.69 7.44 -11.72
N LEU A 70 0.73 7.39 -10.39
CA LEU A 70 0.76 8.58 -9.53
C LEU A 70 1.95 9.48 -9.87
N ARG A 71 3.16 8.94 -9.97
CA ARG A 71 4.38 9.71 -10.34
C ARG A 71 4.24 10.46 -11.66
N TYR A 72 3.46 9.93 -12.61
CA TYR A 72 3.16 10.57 -13.90
C TYR A 72 1.88 11.42 -13.90
N GLY A 73 1.30 11.70 -12.73
CA GLY A 73 0.19 12.63 -12.56
C GLY A 73 -1.20 12.03 -12.72
N ALA A 74 -1.34 10.70 -12.68
CA ALA A 74 -2.65 10.05 -12.68
C ALA A 74 -3.48 10.48 -11.46
N THR A 75 -4.80 10.54 -11.65
CA THR A 75 -5.78 10.85 -10.62
C THR A 75 -6.84 9.74 -10.59
N TRP A 76 -7.20 9.27 -9.39
CA TRP A 76 -8.23 8.25 -9.19
C TRP A 76 -9.59 8.88 -8.88
N GLU A 77 -10.12 9.66 -9.81
CA GLU A 77 -11.50 10.18 -9.73
C GLU A 77 -12.47 9.19 -10.41
N PRO A 78 -13.66 8.89 -9.85
CA PRO A 78 -14.28 9.46 -8.64
C PRO A 78 -13.88 8.77 -7.32
N GLY A 79 -12.95 7.81 -7.35
CA GLY A 79 -12.59 6.96 -6.21
C GLY A 79 -11.91 7.66 -5.03
N THR A 80 -11.34 8.85 -5.23
CA THR A 80 -10.73 9.69 -4.18
C THR A 80 -11.03 11.16 -4.42
N LYS A 81 -11.38 11.89 -3.35
CA LYS A 81 -11.64 13.34 -3.40
C LYS A 81 -10.35 14.17 -3.50
N GLU A 82 -9.24 13.59 -3.04
CA GLU A 82 -7.92 14.25 -3.01
C GLU A 82 -7.16 13.91 -4.29
N LYS A 83 -6.91 14.93 -5.12
CA LYS A 83 -6.21 14.75 -6.40
C LYS A 83 -4.79 14.26 -6.14
N GLY A 84 -4.48 13.06 -6.63
CA GLY A 84 -3.15 12.46 -6.47
C GLY A 84 -2.97 11.65 -5.19
N ALA A 85 -4.04 11.31 -4.47
CA ALA A 85 -4.03 10.30 -3.43
C ALA A 85 -4.92 9.11 -3.79
N THR A 86 -4.57 7.92 -3.32
CA THR A 86 -5.39 6.70 -3.45
C THR A 86 -5.07 5.70 -2.35
N VAL A 87 -5.97 4.77 -2.07
CA VAL A 87 -5.81 3.74 -1.04
C VAL A 87 -5.80 2.38 -1.71
N HIS A 88 -4.77 1.59 -1.41
CA HIS A 88 -4.58 0.24 -1.95
C HIS A 88 -4.12 -0.71 -0.85
N CYS A 89 -4.15 -2.00 -1.11
CA CYS A 89 -3.72 -3.01 -0.16
C CYS A 89 -2.72 -4.00 -0.76
N CYS A 90 -1.93 -4.60 0.12
CA CYS A 90 -1.25 -5.86 -0.17
C CYS A 90 -2.31 -6.93 -0.46
N THR A 91 -2.10 -7.70 -1.53
CA THR A 91 -3.04 -8.74 -1.99
C THR A 91 -2.96 -10.03 -1.16
N ASP A 92 -2.15 -10.08 -0.09
CA ASP A 92 -2.18 -11.13 0.92
C ASP A 92 -3.55 -11.12 1.65
N GLY A 93 -4.50 -11.90 1.13
CA GLY A 93 -5.87 -11.97 1.65
C GLY A 93 -6.00 -12.58 3.05
N LEU A 94 -4.94 -13.18 3.60
CA LEU A 94 -4.93 -13.73 4.95
C LEU A 94 -4.56 -12.68 6.00
N ARG A 95 -3.77 -11.67 5.60
CA ARG A 95 -3.28 -10.59 6.47
C ARG A 95 -2.94 -9.33 5.67
N PRO A 96 -3.93 -8.72 5.00
CA PRO A 96 -3.70 -7.60 4.12
C PRO A 96 -3.24 -6.38 4.92
N VAL A 97 -2.41 -5.57 4.27
CA VAL A 97 -1.94 -4.28 4.78
C VAL A 97 -2.51 -3.22 3.86
N ILE A 98 -3.13 -2.19 4.45
CA ILE A 98 -3.76 -1.08 3.74
C ILE A 98 -2.79 0.10 3.75
N PHE A 99 -2.57 0.68 2.58
CA PHE A 99 -1.65 1.79 2.35
C PHE A 99 -2.39 3.00 1.75
N LYS A 100 -2.07 4.21 2.23
CA LYS A 100 -2.34 5.46 1.51
C LYS A 100 -1.15 5.71 0.59
N LEU A 101 -1.41 5.99 -0.67
CA LEU A 101 -0.43 6.48 -1.62
C LEU A 101 -0.80 7.91 -1.96
N GLU A 102 0.13 8.84 -1.84
CA GLU A 102 -0.10 10.25 -2.19
C GLU A 102 1.12 10.85 -2.85
N ARG A 103 0.90 11.68 -3.88
CA ARG A 103 1.95 12.52 -4.44
C ARG A 103 2.37 13.59 -3.45
N VAL A 104 3.67 13.85 -3.36
CA VAL A 104 4.26 14.97 -2.62
C VAL A 104 4.38 16.20 -3.50
#